data_AF-A0A9Q0VZT0-F1
#
_entry.id   AF-A0A9Q0VZT0-F1
#
_cell.length_a   1.000
_cell.length_b   1.000
_cell.length_c   1.000
_cell.angle_alpha   90.00
_cell.angle_beta   90.00
_cell.angle_gamma   90.00
#
_symmetry.space_group_name_H-M   'P 1'
#
loop_
_entity.id
_entity.type
_entity.pdbx_description
1 polymer ?
#
loop_
_entity_poly.entity_id
_entity_poly.type
_entity_poly.pdbx_seq_one_letter_code
_entity_poly.pdbx_strand_id
1 'polypeptide(L)'
;MDGAMCGGMVAIGGTNICLRKVEASTIYSLIDRHGVTHMSGAPVVLNILTKSPEVEPLTNPVHIITAGAPPPEAVILQTESPGFVVSHGYGLTETAWLVVSCAWKQKWNTFPASERARLKARQGVTMAGFTEMNVVNPSTGESVKRDGVSVGGAGVRTPHPTNLILDVFFFEIRV
;
A
#
# COMPACT_ATOMS: atom_id res chain seq x y z
N MET A 1 14.79 -0.07 -0.70
CA MET A 1 14.09 -1.09 0.11
C MET A 1 12.76 -0.48 0.45
N ASP A 2 11.62 -0.97 -0.03
CA ASP A 2 10.36 -0.70 0.69
C ASP A 2 10.45 -1.40 2.06
N GLY A 3 11.06 -0.69 3.01
CA GLY A 3 11.64 -1.27 4.22
C GLY A 3 10.60 -1.71 5.24
N ALA A 4 9.38 -1.15 5.16
CA ALA A 4 8.29 -1.47 6.08
C ALA A 4 7.81 -2.91 5.93
N MET A 5 7.54 -3.37 4.71
CA MET A 5 7.05 -4.73 4.52
C MET A 5 8.18 -5.74 4.73
N CYS A 6 9.35 -5.54 4.11
CA CYS A 6 10.49 -6.46 4.27
C CYS A 6 10.93 -6.59 5.74
N GLY A 7 11.02 -5.50 6.50
CA GLY A 7 11.36 -5.53 7.92
C GLY A 7 10.31 -6.22 8.79
N GLY A 8 9.02 -5.93 8.56
CA GLY A 8 7.92 -6.59 9.26
C GLY A 8 7.88 -8.10 9.00
N MET A 9 8.19 -8.51 7.78
CA MET A 9 8.14 -9.92 7.38
C MET A 9 9.32 -10.72 7.91
N VAL A 10 10.53 -10.13 7.90
CA VAL A 10 11.67 -10.72 8.61
C VAL A 10 11.38 -10.89 10.10
N ALA A 11 10.74 -9.91 10.74
CA ALA A 11 10.40 -9.97 12.16
C ALA A 11 9.44 -11.11 12.51
N ILE A 12 8.57 -11.52 11.59
CA ILE A 12 7.65 -12.67 11.78
C ILE A 12 8.17 -13.98 11.16
N GLY A 13 9.39 -14.00 10.61
CA GLY A 13 9.99 -15.17 9.98
C GLY A 13 9.43 -15.53 8.60
N GLY A 14 8.88 -14.56 7.87
CA GLY A 14 8.35 -14.73 6.51
C GLY A 14 9.45 -14.92 5.45
N THR A 15 9.07 -15.48 4.29
CA THR A 15 10.00 -15.71 3.18
C THR A 15 9.91 -14.60 2.14
N ASN A 16 11.02 -13.89 1.95
CA ASN A 16 11.12 -12.79 0.98
C ASN A 16 11.60 -13.30 -0.38
N ILE A 17 10.83 -13.02 -1.44
CA ILE A 17 11.21 -13.21 -2.83
C ILE A 17 11.54 -11.84 -3.44
N CYS A 18 12.81 -11.61 -3.73
CA CYS A 18 13.28 -10.33 -4.26
C CYS A 18 13.37 -10.37 -5.78
N LEU A 19 12.68 -9.47 -6.48
CA LEU A 19 12.79 -9.33 -7.93
C LEU A 19 13.75 -8.20 -8.31
N ARG A 20 14.62 -8.48 -9.30
CA ARG A 20 15.46 -7.43 -9.90
C ARG A 20 14.70 -6.55 -10.88
N LYS A 21 13.66 -7.09 -11.52
CA LYS A 21 12.86 -6.42 -12.54
C LYS A 21 11.39 -6.73 -12.31
N VAL A 22 10.55 -5.71 -12.46
CA VAL A 22 9.09 -5.85 -12.38
C VAL A 22 8.58 -6.29 -13.74
N GLU A 23 8.15 -7.55 -13.83
CA GLU A 23 7.54 -8.13 -15.03
C GLU A 23 6.34 -8.98 -14.62
N ALA A 24 5.17 -8.75 -15.21
CA ALA A 24 3.93 -9.41 -14.80
C ALA A 24 4.02 -10.94 -14.88
N SER A 25 4.61 -11.47 -15.95
CA SER A 25 4.81 -12.91 -16.15
C SER A 25 5.61 -13.57 -15.03
N THR A 26 6.74 -12.96 -14.68
CA THR A 26 7.59 -13.39 -13.58
C THR A 26 6.82 -13.33 -12.26
N ILE A 27 6.01 -12.29 -12.04
CA ILE A 27 5.22 -12.12 -10.82
C ILE A 27 4.16 -13.22 -10.70
N TYR A 28 3.32 -13.42 -11.71
CA TYR A 28 2.28 -14.44 -11.68
C TYR A 28 2.89 -15.85 -11.54
N SER A 29 3.99 -16.14 -12.24
CA SER A 29 4.72 -17.40 -12.10
C SER A 29 5.24 -17.62 -10.69
N LEU A 30 5.78 -16.59 -10.03
CA LEU A 30 6.24 -16.69 -8.65
C LEU A 30 5.08 -16.83 -7.67
N ILE A 31 3.95 -16.14 -7.91
CA ILE A 31 2.77 -16.29 -7.07
C ILE A 31 2.31 -17.75 -7.05
N ASP A 32 2.20 -18.37 -8.23
CA ASP A 32 1.77 -19.77 -8.36
C ASP A 32 2.81 -20.74 -7.80
N ARG A 33 4.08 -20.61 -8.23
CA ARG A 33 5.16 -21.52 -7.85
C ARG A 33 5.40 -21.56 -6.34
N HIS A 34 5.25 -20.41 -5.70
CA HIS A 34 5.69 -20.23 -4.33
C HIS A 34 4.55 -20.00 -3.34
N GLY A 35 3.31 -19.82 -3.79
CA GLY A 35 2.19 -19.53 -2.89
C GLY A 35 2.34 -18.16 -2.22
N VAL A 36 2.69 -17.13 -3.00
CA VAL A 36 2.81 -15.76 -2.48
C VAL A 36 1.51 -15.35 -1.81
N THR A 37 1.59 -14.75 -0.62
CA THR A 37 0.41 -14.30 0.14
C THR A 37 0.36 -12.79 0.30
N HIS A 38 1.52 -12.13 0.28
CA HIS A 38 1.66 -10.70 0.47
C HIS A 38 2.65 -10.14 -0.56
N MET A 39 2.40 -8.90 -0.99
CA MET A 39 3.32 -8.17 -1.84
C MET A 39 3.16 -6.66 -1.65
N SER A 40 4.21 -5.90 -1.96
CA SER A 40 4.13 -4.44 -2.03
C SER A 40 4.49 -3.94 -3.43
N GLY A 41 3.82 -2.87 -3.85
CA GLY A 41 4.09 -2.29 -5.15
C GLY A 41 3.51 -0.89 -5.31
N ALA A 42 4.28 -0.01 -5.94
CA ALA A 42 3.77 1.29 -6.37
C ALA A 42 2.58 1.12 -7.35
N PRO A 43 1.68 2.12 -7.49
CA PRO A 43 0.53 2.02 -8.39
C PRO A 43 0.87 1.66 -9.85
N VAL A 44 2.10 1.96 -10.30
CA VAL A 44 2.60 1.54 -11.61
C VAL A 44 2.70 0.01 -11.75
N VAL A 45 3.05 -0.69 -10.67
CA VAL A 45 3.12 -2.16 -10.64
C VAL A 45 1.73 -2.75 -10.81
N LEU A 46 0.73 -2.20 -10.12
CA LEU A 46 -0.67 -2.60 -10.26
C LEU A 46 -1.11 -2.45 -11.72
N ASN A 47 -0.78 -1.32 -12.36
CA ASN A 47 -1.05 -1.11 -13.79
C ASN A 47 -0.35 -2.15 -14.70
N ILE A 48 0.88 -2.54 -14.38
CA ILE A 48 1.61 -3.57 -15.13
C ILE A 48 0.88 -4.92 -14.99
N LEU A 49 0.43 -5.25 -13.79
CA LEU A 49 -0.30 -6.50 -13.52
C LEU A 49 -1.65 -6.53 -14.23
N THR A 50 -2.42 -5.44 -14.22
CA THR A 50 -3.76 -5.39 -14.82
C THR A 50 -3.75 -5.33 -16.34
N LYS A 51 -2.68 -4.84 -16.95
CA LYS A 51 -2.53 -4.74 -18.41
C LYS A 51 -1.84 -5.93 -19.04
N SER A 52 -1.39 -6.89 -18.24
CA SER A 52 -0.71 -8.08 -18.76
C SER A 52 -1.70 -8.95 -19.55
N PRO A 53 -1.30 -9.55 -20.69
CA PRO A 53 -2.11 -10.60 -21.33
C PRO A 53 -2.17 -11.88 -20.50
N GLU A 54 -1.29 -12.03 -19.50
CA GLU A 54 -1.18 -13.18 -18.61
C GLU A 54 -1.97 -13.01 -17.30
N VAL A 55 -3.01 -12.17 -17.31
CA VAL A 55 -3.91 -12.01 -16.16
C VAL A 55 -4.72 -13.28 -16.02
N GLU A 56 -4.33 -14.11 -15.06
CA GLU A 56 -5.05 -15.32 -14.66
C GLU A 56 -5.65 -15.13 -13.26
N PRO A 57 -6.82 -15.74 -12.97
CA PRO A 57 -7.34 -15.81 -11.63
C PRO A 57 -6.33 -16.47 -10.67
N LEU A 58 -6.08 -15.83 -9.54
CA LEU A 58 -5.18 -16.33 -8.52
C LEU A 58 -5.83 -17.50 -7.78
N THR A 59 -5.06 -18.57 -7.55
CA THR A 59 -5.50 -19.74 -6.78
C THR A 59 -5.85 -19.39 -5.33
N ASN A 60 -5.12 -18.46 -4.74
CA ASN A 60 -5.35 -17.94 -3.39
C ASN A 60 -5.32 -16.40 -3.40
N PRO A 61 -6.07 -15.74 -2.50
CA PRO A 61 -6.01 -14.28 -2.38
C PRO A 61 -4.60 -13.80 -2.02
N VAL A 62 -4.11 -12.80 -2.77
CA VAL A 62 -2.82 -12.16 -2.52
C VAL A 62 -3.05 -10.74 -2.03
N HIS A 63 -2.56 -10.42 -0.84
CA HIS A 63 -2.67 -9.09 -0.25
C HIS A 63 -1.59 -8.17 -0.83
N ILE A 64 -2.01 -7.13 -1.53
CA ILE A 64 -1.10 -6.13 -2.09
C ILE A 64 -1.26 -4.80 -1.37
N ILE A 65 -0.16 -4.29 -0.80
CA ILE A 65 -0.11 -2.91 -0.32
C ILE A 65 0.47 -2.01 -1.41
N THR A 66 -0.24 -0.92 -1.73
CA THR A 66 0.24 0.11 -2.65
C THR A 66 0.41 1.43 -1.94
N ALA A 67 1.50 2.13 -2.27
CA ALA A 67 1.90 3.37 -1.63
C ALA A 67 2.72 4.27 -2.56
N GLY A 68 3.07 5.46 -2.07
CA GLY A 68 3.89 6.46 -2.78
C GLY A 68 3.05 7.44 -3.61
N ALA A 69 2.06 6.96 -4.36
CA ALA A 69 1.10 7.81 -5.07
C ALA A 69 -0.34 7.32 -4.85
N PRO A 70 -1.35 8.20 -4.89
CA PRO A 70 -2.75 7.79 -4.83
C PRO A 70 -3.09 6.86 -6.01
N PRO A 71 -3.50 5.60 -5.77
CA PRO A 71 -3.88 4.69 -6.84
C PRO A 71 -5.23 5.12 -7.44
N PRO A 72 -5.37 5.17 -8.78
CA PRO A 72 -6.67 5.43 -9.40
C PRO A 72 -7.68 4.33 -9.06
N GLU A 73 -8.95 4.69 -8.82
CA GLU A 73 -10.01 3.74 -8.45
C GLU A 73 -10.16 2.60 -9.47
N ALA A 74 -10.06 2.93 -10.76
CA ALA A 74 -10.12 1.94 -11.85
C ALA A 74 -8.99 0.91 -11.76
N VAL A 75 -7.78 1.33 -11.35
CA VAL A 75 -6.63 0.43 -11.18
C VAL A 75 -6.86 -0.50 -10.00
N ILE A 76 -7.42 0.01 -8.89
CA ILE A 76 -7.80 -0.86 -7.75
C ILE A 76 -8.80 -1.92 -8.21
N LEU A 77 -9.89 -1.52 -8.86
CA LEU A 77 -10.92 -2.45 -9.33
C LEU A 77 -10.38 -3.52 -10.27
N GLN A 78 -9.56 -3.11 -11.24
CA GLN A 78 -8.95 -4.04 -12.19
C GLN A 78 -7.99 -5.00 -11.50
N THR A 79 -7.23 -4.52 -10.51
CA THR A 79 -6.28 -5.35 -9.74
C THR A 79 -7.04 -6.38 -8.89
N GLU A 80 -8.20 -6.04 -8.35
CA GLU A 80 -9.00 -6.99 -7.57
C GLU A 80 -9.66 -8.09 -8.41
N SER A 81 -9.81 -7.88 -9.73
CA SER A 81 -10.47 -8.83 -10.64
C SER A 81 -9.84 -10.23 -10.65
N PRO A 82 -8.50 -10.39 -10.78
CA PRO A 82 -7.88 -11.71 -10.68
C PRO A 82 -7.79 -12.25 -9.24
N GLY A 83 -8.21 -11.52 -8.21
CA GLY A 83 -8.24 -12.02 -6.82
C GLY A 83 -7.22 -11.38 -5.87
N PHE A 84 -6.54 -10.30 -6.27
CA PHE A 84 -5.75 -9.52 -5.31
C PHE A 84 -6.64 -8.79 -4.31
N VAL A 85 -6.13 -8.59 -3.09
CA VAL A 85 -6.75 -7.78 -2.04
C VAL A 85 -5.93 -6.51 -1.88
N VAL A 86 -6.41 -5.41 -2.47
CA VAL A 86 -5.66 -4.15 -2.49
C VAL A 86 -5.87 -3.35 -1.21
N SER A 87 -4.77 -2.93 -0.60
CA SER A 87 -4.71 -1.95 0.50
C SER A 87 -3.86 -0.76 0.07
N HIS A 88 -4.25 0.44 0.48
CA HIS A 88 -3.50 1.67 0.20
C HIS A 88 -2.85 2.19 1.49
N GLY A 89 -1.61 2.63 1.37
CA GLY A 89 -0.91 3.34 2.43
C GLY A 89 -0.18 4.55 1.89
N TYR A 90 0.12 5.49 2.78
CA TYR A 90 0.96 6.63 2.48
C TYR A 90 2.03 6.78 3.55
N GLY A 91 3.21 7.15 3.12
CA GLY A 91 4.28 7.61 3.97
C GLY A 91 5.44 8.10 3.13
N LEU A 92 6.50 8.47 3.83
CA LEU A 92 7.68 9.08 3.26
C LEU A 92 8.89 8.30 3.75
N THR A 93 9.97 8.36 2.98
CA THR A 93 11.28 7.84 3.38
C THR A 93 11.75 8.45 4.71
N GLU A 94 11.41 9.71 4.93
CA GLU A 94 11.72 10.54 6.10
C GLU A 94 10.90 10.13 7.35
N THR A 95 9.78 9.45 7.16
CA THR A 95 8.85 9.09 8.24
C THR A 95 8.82 7.59 8.49
N ALA A 96 9.91 6.89 8.20
CA ALA A 96 10.01 5.44 8.37
C ALA A 96 8.91 4.67 7.60
N TRP A 97 8.71 5.03 6.33
CA TRP A 97 8.01 4.29 5.27
C TRP A 97 6.50 4.48 5.17
N LEU A 98 5.70 3.92 6.08
CA LEU A 98 4.24 3.91 6.01
C LEU A 98 3.66 4.50 7.29
N VAL A 99 3.12 5.72 7.21
CA VAL A 99 2.61 6.47 8.36
C VAL A 99 1.10 6.34 8.48
N VAL A 100 0.41 6.26 7.34
CA VAL A 100 -1.04 6.08 7.27
C VAL A 100 -1.39 4.91 6.38
N SER A 101 -2.45 4.21 6.75
CA SER A 101 -3.01 3.13 5.96
C SER A 101 -4.53 3.29 5.89
N CYS A 102 -5.10 2.97 4.74
CA CYS A 102 -6.53 2.86 4.58
C CYS A 102 -7.06 1.63 5.35
N ALA A 103 -7.31 1.82 6.64
CA ALA A 103 -7.86 0.79 7.52
C ALA A 103 -9.26 0.40 7.04
N TRP A 104 -9.37 -0.80 6.47
CA TRP A 104 -10.63 -1.31 5.97
C TRP A 104 -11.64 -1.50 7.10
N LYS A 105 -12.87 -1.01 6.89
CA LYS A 105 -13.96 -1.16 7.87
C LYS A 105 -14.93 -2.22 7.35
N GLN A 106 -15.28 -3.21 8.16
CA GLN A 106 -16.19 -4.30 7.75
C GLN A 106 -17.53 -3.80 7.19
N LYS A 107 -18.06 -2.69 7.71
CA LYS A 107 -19.28 -2.04 7.20
C LYS A 107 -19.19 -1.58 5.73
N TRP A 108 -17.99 -1.46 5.18
CA TRP A 108 -17.79 -1.11 3.77
C TRP A 108 -17.99 -2.31 2.83
N ASN A 109 -18.04 -3.54 3.35
CA ASN A 109 -18.33 -4.73 2.56
C ASN A 109 -19.73 -4.70 1.91
N THR A 110 -20.66 -3.92 2.48
CA THR A 110 -22.03 -3.78 1.95
C THR A 110 -22.13 -2.77 0.81
N PHE A 111 -21.06 -2.04 0.49
CA PHE A 111 -21.08 -1.05 -0.58
C PHE A 111 -20.77 -1.66 -1.96
N PRO A 112 -21.28 -1.05 -3.05
CA PRO A 112 -20.91 -1.44 -4.42
C PRO A 112 -19.40 -1.39 -4.65
N ALA A 113 -18.90 -2.18 -5.60
CA ALA A 113 -17.46 -2.28 -5.89
C ALA A 113 -16.81 -0.91 -6.16
N SER A 114 -17.46 -0.03 -6.93
CA SER A 114 -16.97 1.33 -7.20
C SER A 114 -16.81 2.17 -5.92
N GLU A 115 -17.80 2.12 -5.03
CA GLU A 115 -17.74 2.83 -3.75
C GLU A 115 -16.65 2.26 -2.83
N ARG A 116 -16.46 0.93 -2.82
CA ARG A 116 -15.36 0.29 -2.09
C ARG A 116 -14.00 0.73 -2.61
N ALA A 117 -13.83 0.82 -3.94
CA ALA A 117 -12.60 1.30 -4.55
C ALA A 117 -12.32 2.77 -4.22
N ARG A 118 -13.33 3.64 -4.26
CA ARG A 118 -13.24 5.04 -3.83
C ARG A 118 -12.81 5.17 -2.36
N LEU A 119 -13.33 4.32 -1.49
CA LEU A 119 -12.94 4.30 -0.07
C LEU A 119 -11.50 3.81 0.11
N LYS A 120 -11.08 2.77 -0.63
CA LYS A 120 -9.71 2.25 -0.63
C LYS A 120 -8.68 3.26 -1.13
N ALA A 121 -9.05 4.13 -2.08
CA ALA A 121 -8.16 5.15 -2.63
C ALA A 121 -7.77 6.25 -1.62
N ARG A 122 -8.47 6.39 -0.48
CA ARG A 122 -8.13 7.35 0.57
C ARG A 122 -6.81 7.00 1.24
N GLN A 123 -6.02 8.00 1.66
CA GLN A 123 -4.74 7.81 2.36
C GLN A 123 -4.91 7.06 3.70
N GLY A 124 -6.06 7.25 4.35
CA GLY A 124 -6.47 6.45 5.51
C GLY A 124 -6.22 7.10 6.85
N VAL A 125 -5.85 6.30 7.84
CA VAL A 125 -5.65 6.68 9.24
C VAL A 125 -4.22 6.37 9.68
N THR A 126 -3.73 7.07 10.71
CA THR A 126 -2.40 6.86 11.28
C THR A 126 -2.21 5.41 11.73
N MET A 127 -1.10 4.82 11.32
CA MET A 127 -0.71 3.46 11.71
C MET A 127 -0.26 3.43 13.17
N ALA A 128 -0.46 2.27 13.81
CA ALA A 128 0.06 2.03 15.16
C ALA A 128 1.59 2.17 15.17
N GLY A 129 2.13 2.84 16.20
CA GLY A 129 3.56 3.14 16.31
C GLY A 129 3.94 4.58 15.92
N PHE A 130 3.03 5.32 15.26
CA PHE A 130 3.17 6.75 15.01
C PHE A 130 2.35 7.55 16.02
N THR A 131 2.93 8.62 16.57
CA THR A 131 2.34 9.37 17.68
C THR A 131 1.24 10.31 17.19
N GLU A 132 1.47 11.06 16.11
CA GLU A 132 0.53 12.06 15.64
C GLU A 132 0.71 12.37 14.15
N MET A 133 -0.39 12.46 13.41
CA MET A 133 -0.44 13.02 12.05
C MET A 133 -1.58 14.03 11.96
N ASN A 134 -1.27 15.23 11.49
CA ASN A 134 -2.24 16.31 11.31
C ASN A 134 -2.09 16.95 9.94
N VAL A 135 -3.16 17.61 9.49
CA VAL A 135 -3.09 18.57 8.40
C VAL A 135 -2.86 19.95 9.04
N VAL A 136 -1.78 20.62 8.67
CA VAL A 136 -1.33 21.87 9.28
C VAL A 136 -1.37 23.02 8.28
N ASN A 137 -1.73 24.21 8.75
CA ASN A 137 -1.63 25.42 7.95
C ASN A 137 -0.15 25.77 7.79
N PRO A 138 0.38 25.91 6.57
CA PRO A 138 1.81 26.14 6.34
C PRO A 138 2.30 27.50 6.85
N SER A 139 1.43 28.50 6.98
CA SER A 139 1.79 29.83 7.46
C SER A 139 1.79 29.94 8.99
N THR A 140 0.96 29.16 9.68
CA THR A 140 0.81 29.25 11.15
C THR A 140 1.39 28.04 11.89
N GLY A 141 1.57 26.90 11.22
CA GLY A 141 1.96 25.63 11.82
C GLY A 141 0.85 24.96 12.64
N GLU A 142 -0.33 25.58 12.74
CA GLU A 142 -1.46 25.06 13.52
C GLU A 142 -2.28 24.03 12.74
N SER A 143 -2.94 23.12 13.46
CA SER A 143 -3.81 22.11 12.84
C SER A 143 -5.05 22.76 12.23
N VAL A 144 -5.40 22.35 11.01
CA VAL A 144 -6.65 22.78 10.38
C VAL A 144 -7.85 22.02 10.96
N LYS A 145 -9.07 22.51 10.68
CA LYS A 145 -10.31 21.86 11.10
C LYS A 145 -10.43 20.47 10.45
N ARG A 146 -10.82 19.47 11.23
CA ARG A 146 -11.03 18.08 10.76
C ARG A 146 -12.41 17.88 10.13
N ASP A 147 -12.72 18.65 9.10
CA ASP A 147 -14.02 18.64 8.40
C ASP A 147 -14.00 17.93 7.05
N GLY A 148 -12.82 17.48 6.59
CA GLY A 148 -12.64 16.81 5.31
C GLY A 148 -12.63 17.74 4.09
N VAL A 149 -12.69 19.06 4.30
CA VAL A 149 -12.63 20.08 3.24
C VAL A 149 -11.51 21.10 3.45
N SER A 150 -11.07 21.32 4.69
CA SER A 150 -9.96 22.20 5.03
C SER A 150 -8.63 21.66 4.49
N VAL A 151 -7.89 22.49 3.76
CA VAL A 151 -6.64 22.13 3.08
C VAL A 151 -5.41 22.67 3.83
N GLY A 152 -4.34 21.88 3.88
CA GLY A 152 -3.06 22.24 4.49
C GLY A 152 -1.96 21.23 4.15
N GLY A 153 -0.77 21.43 4.70
CA GLY A 153 0.36 20.50 4.59
C GLY A 153 0.22 19.30 5.53
N ALA A 154 0.82 18.17 5.19
CA ALA A 154 0.88 17.01 6.10
C ALA A 154 1.99 17.21 7.14
N GLY A 155 1.63 17.26 8.42
CA GLY A 155 2.56 17.27 9.55
C GLY A 155 2.57 15.91 10.25
N VAL A 156 3.74 15.29 10.36
CA VAL A 156 3.93 14.00 11.05
C VAL A 156 4.87 14.21 12.23
N ARG A 157 4.48 13.75 13.43
CA ARG A 157 5.35 13.68 14.59
C ARG A 157 5.74 12.22 14.83
N THR A 158 7.01 11.90 14.59
CA THR A 158 7.60 10.59 14.86
C THR A 158 8.41 10.60 16.16
N PRO A 159 8.50 9.48 16.90
CA PRO A 159 9.41 9.37 18.05
C PRO A 159 10.89 9.19 17.66
N HIS A 160 11.20 8.93 16.38
CA HIS A 160 12.55 8.63 15.89
C HIS A 160 12.96 9.57 14.73
N PRO A 161 14.20 10.10 14.70
CA PRO A 161 14.72 10.86 13.59
C PRO A 161 15.20 9.90 12.47
N THR A 162 14.64 9.98 11.26
CA THR A 162 15.09 9.14 10.14
C THR A 162 15.23 9.91 8.83
N ASN A 163 16.43 9.87 8.25
CA ASN A 163 16.74 10.21 6.86
C ASN A 163 17.23 8.92 6.19
N LEU A 164 16.50 8.32 5.24
CA LEU A 164 17.01 7.21 4.39
C LEU A 164 16.11 7.00 3.15
N ILE A 165 16.67 7.15 1.94
CA ILE A 165 16.02 6.94 0.62
C ILE A 165 16.60 5.69 -0.05
N LEU A 166 15.78 4.70 -0.45
CA LEU A 166 16.18 3.61 -1.39
C LEU A 166 14.97 2.97 -2.11
N ASP A 167 15.01 2.86 -3.44
CA ASP A 167 14.01 2.19 -4.32
C ASP A 167 14.40 0.73 -4.68
N VAL A 168 13.60 -0.28 -4.27
CA VAL A 168 13.62 -1.68 -4.78
C VAL A 168 12.26 -2.36 -4.47
N PHE A 169 11.73 -3.21 -5.39
CA PHE A 169 10.43 -3.93 -5.33
C PHE A 169 10.55 -5.39 -4.82
N PHE A 170 9.52 -5.94 -4.12
CA PHE A 170 9.56 -7.26 -3.44
C PHE A 170 8.24 -8.07 -3.49
N PHE A 171 8.32 -9.40 -3.38
CA PHE A 171 7.22 -10.41 -3.35
C PHE A 171 7.40 -11.37 -2.16
N GLU A 172 6.34 -12.00 -1.63
CA GLU A 172 6.47 -12.77 -0.37
C GLU A 172 5.54 -14.00 -0.23
N ILE A 173 6.07 -15.08 0.35
CA ILE A 173 5.35 -16.32 0.70
C ILE A 173 5.12 -16.41 2.21
N ARG A 174 3.93 -16.82 2.61
CA ARG A 174 3.69 -17.43 3.94
C ARG A 174 3.15 -18.85 3.71
N VAL A 175 3.84 -19.84 4.24
CA VAL A 175 3.38 -21.23 4.33
C VAL A 175 2.60 -21.44 5.61
#